data_AF-A0A9W6H0B0-F1
#
_entry.id   AF-A0A9W6H0B0-F1
#
_cell.length_a   1.000
_cell.length_b   1.000
_cell.length_c   1.000
_cell.angle_alpha   90.00
_cell.angle_beta   90.00
_cell.angle_gamma   90.00
#
_symmetry.space_group_name_H-M   'P 1'
#
loop_
_entity.id
_entity.type
_entity.pdbx_description
1 polymer ?
#
loop_
_entity_poly.entity_id
_entity_poly.type
_entity_poly.pdbx_seq_one_letter_code
_entity_poly.pdbx_strand_id
1 'polypeptide(L)'
;MGNLACLCEGCHQDKHHTPWQVRQLGDGVLEWTSPAGYTYTEKPPPRVRAEATPNQLITDALARHHRDREQVEQRRRARQREREREQEQHQREREREQRQREREQHQREEERERERRLHLEIEQDIQEWLRHYWTTPEYLAQALLDADDIAHHEPEDHGPDTPARIEPQPQLATAAH
;
A
#
# COMPACT_ATOMS: atom_id res chain seq x y z
N MET A 1 -36.31 -58.04 1.74
CA MET A 1 -36.25 -57.88 0.27
C MET A 1 -35.28 -58.92 -0.26
N GLY A 2 -35.75 -59.99 -0.92
CA GLY A 2 -34.89 -61.15 -1.27
C GLY A 2 -35.29 -61.86 -2.57
N ASN A 3 -35.95 -61.16 -3.50
CA ASN A 3 -36.54 -61.79 -4.69
C ASN A 3 -35.77 -61.49 -5.99
N LEU A 4 -34.66 -60.75 -5.93
CA LEU A 4 -33.87 -60.37 -7.10
C LEU A 4 -32.46 -60.92 -6.95
N ALA A 5 -32.23 -62.14 -7.45
CA ALA A 5 -30.89 -62.64 -7.72
C ALA A 5 -30.58 -62.37 -9.20
N CYS A 6 -29.45 -61.72 -9.49
CA CYS A 6 -28.96 -61.54 -10.86
C CYS A 6 -28.33 -62.85 -11.34
N LEU A 7 -29.16 -63.84 -11.67
CA LEU A 7 -28.70 -65.08 -12.30
C LEU A 7 -28.35 -64.79 -13.78
N CYS A 8 -27.43 -65.56 -14.36
CA CYS A 8 -27.24 -65.56 -15.82
C CYS A 8 -28.31 -66.44 -16.48
N GLU A 9 -28.52 -66.29 -17.79
CA GLU A 9 -29.62 -66.94 -18.52
C GLU A 9 -29.76 -68.44 -18.26
N GLY A 10 -28.64 -69.19 -18.27
CA GLY A 10 -28.63 -70.63 -17.95
C GLY A 10 -29.09 -70.94 -16.52
N CYS A 11 -28.58 -70.19 -15.53
CA CYS A 11 -28.96 -70.38 -14.13
C CYS A 11 -30.41 -69.95 -13.84
N HIS A 12 -30.99 -69.04 -14.62
CA HIS A 12 -32.44 -68.74 -14.55
C HIS A 12 -33.26 -69.93 -15.06
N GLN A 13 -32.86 -70.53 -16.18
CA GLN A 13 -33.60 -71.61 -16.80
C GLN A 13 -33.58 -72.88 -15.93
N ASP A 14 -32.41 -73.27 -15.42
CA ASP A 14 -32.27 -74.48 -14.61
C ASP A 14 -33.08 -74.41 -13.32
N LYS A 15 -33.09 -73.26 -12.65
CA LYS A 15 -33.87 -73.03 -11.43
C LYS A 15 -35.37 -73.25 -11.62
N HIS A 16 -35.92 -72.90 -12.79
CA HIS A 16 -37.37 -73.02 -13.05
C HIS A 16 -37.77 -74.41 -13.55
N HIS A 17 -36.86 -75.12 -14.23
CA HIS A 17 -37.16 -76.37 -14.92
C HIS A 17 -36.73 -77.63 -14.16
N THR A 18 -35.94 -77.49 -13.09
CA THR A 18 -35.49 -78.59 -12.24
C THR A 18 -35.63 -78.22 -10.75
N PRO A 19 -35.77 -79.17 -9.80
CA PRO A 19 -36.12 -78.87 -8.40
C PRO A 19 -34.93 -78.32 -7.58
N TRP A 20 -34.14 -77.43 -8.19
CA TRP A 20 -33.10 -76.70 -7.49
C TRP A 20 -33.72 -75.64 -6.57
N GLN A 21 -33.22 -75.57 -5.36
CA GLN A 21 -33.62 -74.53 -4.40
C GLN A 21 -32.50 -73.51 -4.27
N VAL A 22 -32.87 -72.23 -4.14
CA VAL A 22 -31.92 -71.13 -4.00
C VAL A 22 -32.26 -70.35 -2.74
N ARG A 23 -31.29 -70.19 -1.84
CA ARG A 23 -31.41 -69.35 -0.64
C ARG A 23 -30.36 -68.24 -0.70
N GLN A 24 -30.80 -66.98 -0.61
CA GLN A 24 -29.87 -65.84 -0.53
C GLN A 24 -29.38 -65.70 0.91
N LEU A 25 -28.06 -65.75 1.12
CA LEU A 25 -27.45 -65.70 2.45
C LEU A 25 -27.05 -64.28 2.89
N GLY A 26 -27.13 -63.30 1.98
CA GLY A 26 -26.62 -61.93 2.19
C GLY A 26 -25.33 -61.68 1.42
N ASP A 27 -24.93 -60.42 1.28
CA ASP A 27 -23.69 -59.98 0.59
C ASP A 27 -23.48 -60.55 -0.82
N GLY A 28 -24.58 -60.87 -1.52
CA GLY A 28 -24.56 -61.46 -2.85
C GLY A 28 -24.25 -62.96 -2.89
N VAL A 29 -24.16 -63.61 -1.74
CA VAL A 29 -23.92 -65.07 -1.61
C VAL A 29 -25.22 -65.84 -1.85
N LEU A 30 -25.15 -66.84 -2.73
CA LEU A 30 -26.24 -67.74 -3.06
C LEU A 30 -25.92 -69.16 -2.58
N GLU A 31 -26.88 -69.77 -1.90
CA GLU A 31 -26.84 -71.18 -1.57
C GLU A 31 -27.78 -71.94 -2.50
N TRP A 32 -27.24 -72.93 -3.20
CA TRP A 32 -27.93 -73.76 -4.18
C TRP A 32 -28.08 -75.16 -3.62
N THR A 33 -29.28 -75.70 -3.58
CA THR A 33 -29.53 -77.10 -3.27
C THR A 33 -29.97 -77.83 -4.53
N SER A 34 -29.19 -78.82 -4.93
CA SER A 34 -29.45 -79.67 -6.09
C SER A 34 -30.66 -80.60 -5.86
N PRO A 35 -31.27 -81.14 -6.93
CA PRO A 35 -32.33 -82.15 -6.87
C PRO A 35 -31.96 -83.40 -6.05
N ALA A 36 -30.68 -83.75 -6.00
CA ALA A 36 -30.16 -84.89 -5.26
C ALA A 36 -29.86 -84.57 -3.78
N GLY A 37 -30.16 -83.35 -3.32
CA GLY A 37 -30.01 -82.92 -1.92
C GLY A 37 -28.64 -82.33 -1.57
N TYR A 38 -27.70 -82.24 -2.51
CA TYR A 38 -26.41 -81.59 -2.27
C TYR A 38 -26.53 -80.07 -2.27
N THR A 39 -25.87 -79.40 -1.32
CA THR A 39 -25.86 -77.95 -1.18
C THR A 39 -24.50 -77.36 -1.57
N TYR A 40 -24.52 -76.30 -2.36
CA TYR A 40 -23.36 -75.56 -2.84
C TYR A 40 -23.51 -74.08 -2.52
N THR A 41 -22.44 -73.43 -2.04
CA THR A 41 -22.43 -71.98 -1.79
C THR A 41 -21.62 -71.27 -2.86
N GLU A 42 -22.27 -70.37 -3.58
CA GLU A 42 -21.66 -69.50 -4.57
C GLU A 42 -21.50 -68.09 -3.98
N LYS A 43 -20.28 -67.57 -4.02
CA LYS A 43 -19.97 -66.21 -3.57
C LYS A 43 -19.80 -65.31 -4.80
N PRO A 44 -20.19 -64.03 -4.73
CA PRO A 44 -19.97 -63.13 -5.85
C PRO A 44 -18.47 -62.96 -6.10
N PRO A 45 -18.05 -62.75 -7.36
CA PRO A 45 -16.66 -62.48 -7.67
C PRO A 45 -16.18 -61.22 -6.91
N PRO A 46 -14.91 -61.18 -6.45
CA PRO A 46 -14.38 -60.01 -5.78
C PRO A 46 -14.50 -58.79 -6.70
N ARG A 47 -14.97 -57.66 -6.16
CA ARG A 47 -15.01 -56.40 -6.91
C ARG A 47 -13.57 -55.96 -7.17
N VAL A 48 -13.11 -56.07 -8.42
CA VAL A 48 -11.80 -55.56 -8.82
C VAL A 48 -11.93 -54.04 -8.97
N ARG A 49 -11.11 -53.27 -8.26
CA ARG A 49 -11.01 -51.81 -8.48
C ARG A 49 -10.39 -51.60 -9.86
N ALA A 50 -11.08 -50.87 -10.74
CA ALA A 50 -10.50 -50.52 -12.03
C ALA A 50 -9.20 -49.71 -11.79
N GLU A 51 -8.08 -50.25 -12.26
CA GLU A 51 -6.81 -49.55 -12.26
C GLU A 51 -6.81 -48.52 -13.38
N ALA A 52 -6.20 -47.36 -13.12
CA ALA A 52 -6.07 -46.33 -14.13
C ALA A 52 -5.22 -46.85 -15.30
N THR A 53 -5.70 -46.68 -16.52
CA THR A 53 -4.95 -47.11 -17.70
C THR A 53 -3.74 -46.19 -17.92
N PRO A 54 -2.67 -46.68 -18.59
CA PRO A 54 -1.52 -45.83 -18.91
C PRO A 54 -1.90 -44.52 -19.61
N ASN A 55 -2.91 -44.53 -20.48
CA ASN A 55 -3.36 -43.33 -21.19
C ASN A 55 -4.04 -42.31 -20.25
N GLN A 56 -4.77 -42.79 -19.24
CA GLN A 56 -5.35 -41.93 -18.20
C GLN A 56 -4.27 -41.27 -17.36
N LEU A 57 -3.24 -42.03 -16.95
CA LEU A 57 -2.12 -41.50 -16.18
C LEU A 57 -1.34 -40.44 -16.96
N ILE A 58 -1.12 -40.65 -18.26
CA ILE A 58 -0.46 -39.67 -19.15
C ILE A 58 -1.30 -38.40 -19.27
N THR A 59 -2.62 -38.54 -19.50
CA THR A 59 -3.53 -37.39 -19.61
C THR A 59 -3.53 -36.57 -18.31
N ASP A 60 -3.61 -37.25 -17.16
CA ASP A 60 -3.57 -36.60 -15.85
C ASP A 60 -2.23 -35.90 -15.60
N ALA A 61 -1.12 -36.51 -16.01
CA ALA A 61 0.21 -35.92 -15.90
C ALA A 61 0.34 -34.65 -16.75
N LEU A 62 -0.14 -34.67 -17.98
CA LEU A 62 -0.17 -33.49 -18.85
C LEU A 62 -1.07 -32.40 -18.26
N ALA A 63 -2.27 -32.75 -17.79
CA ALA A 63 -3.18 -31.80 -17.16
C ALA A 63 -2.56 -31.15 -15.91
N ARG A 64 -1.83 -31.91 -15.08
CA ARG A 64 -1.04 -31.36 -13.96
C ARG A 64 0.02 -30.38 -14.47
N HIS A 65 0.81 -30.78 -15.45
CA HIS A 65 1.87 -29.93 -16.01
C HIS A 65 1.33 -28.62 -16.58
N HIS A 66 0.20 -28.64 -17.28
CA HIS A 66 -0.46 -27.42 -17.77
C HIS A 66 -0.87 -26.49 -16.63
N ARG A 67 -1.52 -27.03 -15.59
CA ARG A 67 -1.88 -26.23 -14.40
C ARG A 67 -0.67 -25.63 -13.70
N ASP A 68 0.41 -26.39 -13.55
CA ASP A 68 1.63 -25.92 -12.91
C ASP A 68 2.28 -24.78 -13.71
N ARG A 69 2.34 -24.93 -15.05
CA ARG A 69 2.84 -23.87 -15.94
C ARG A 69 1.97 -22.62 -15.86
N GLU A 70 0.65 -22.76 -15.90
CA GLU A 70 -0.28 -21.64 -15.78
C GLU A 70 -0.13 -20.93 -14.42
N GLN A 71 0.02 -21.67 -13.32
CA GLN A 71 0.27 -21.09 -12.00
C GLN A 71 1.59 -20.28 -11.96
N VAL A 72 2.66 -20.80 -12.56
CA VAL A 72 3.94 -20.08 -12.62
C VAL A 72 3.79 -18.78 -13.40
N GLU A 73 3.12 -18.81 -14.54
CA GLU A 73 2.88 -17.62 -15.36
C GLU A 73 1.95 -16.61 -14.66
N GLN A 74 0.91 -17.08 -13.96
CA GLN A 74 0.06 -16.22 -13.14
C GLN A 74 0.85 -15.52 -12.03
N ARG A 75 1.73 -16.26 -11.33
CA ARG A 75 2.63 -15.68 -10.31
C ARG A 75 3.59 -14.66 -10.90
N ARG A 76 4.14 -14.91 -12.10
CA ARG A 76 4.99 -13.95 -12.82
C ARG A 76 4.23 -12.66 -13.15
N ARG A 77 3.02 -12.78 -13.72
CA ARG A 77 2.15 -11.63 -14.01
C ARG A 77 1.76 -10.86 -12.76
N ALA A 78 1.47 -11.54 -11.65
CA ALA A 78 1.15 -10.88 -10.37
C ALA A 78 2.33 -10.05 -9.86
N ARG A 79 3.54 -10.63 -9.84
CA ARG A 79 4.77 -9.91 -9.47
C ARG A 79 5.06 -8.72 -10.40
N GLN A 80 4.79 -8.86 -11.69
CA GLN A 80 4.96 -7.76 -12.62
C GLN A 80 4.01 -6.59 -12.31
N ARG A 81 2.72 -6.87 -12.10
CA ARG A 81 1.74 -5.85 -11.71
C ARG A 81 2.08 -5.17 -10.40
N GLU A 82 2.63 -5.92 -9.44
CA GLU A 82 3.09 -5.38 -8.16
C GLU A 82 4.24 -4.38 -8.37
N ARG A 83 5.26 -4.76 -9.15
CA ARG A 83 6.36 -3.85 -9.53
C ARG A 83 5.88 -2.61 -10.27
N GLU A 84 4.93 -2.76 -11.20
CA GLU A 84 4.34 -1.64 -11.92
C GLU A 84 3.62 -0.68 -10.96
N ARG A 85 2.85 -1.20 -9.99
CA ARG A 85 2.21 -0.38 -8.94
C ARG A 85 3.23 0.33 -8.06
N GLU A 86 4.29 -0.34 -7.65
CA GLU A 86 5.38 0.26 -6.87
C GLU A 86 6.06 1.39 -7.66
N GLN A 87 6.34 1.18 -8.95
CA GLN A 87 6.90 2.21 -9.84
C GLN A 87 5.97 3.40 -9.99
N GLU A 88 4.67 3.16 -10.22
CA GLU A 88 3.68 4.23 -10.29
C GLU A 88 3.56 5.01 -8.98
N GLN A 89 3.57 4.32 -7.84
CA GLN A 89 3.56 4.95 -6.52
C GLN A 89 4.80 5.82 -6.30
N HIS A 90 5.97 5.28 -6.60
CA HIS A 90 7.23 6.00 -6.49
C HIS A 90 7.24 7.22 -7.43
N GLN A 91 6.73 7.09 -8.66
CA GLN A 91 6.62 8.20 -9.59
C GLN A 91 5.67 9.29 -9.05
N ARG A 92 4.50 8.91 -8.53
CA ARG A 92 3.55 9.85 -7.93
C ARG A 92 4.14 10.57 -6.71
N GLU A 93 4.92 9.88 -5.90
CA GLU A 93 5.61 10.46 -4.74
C GLU A 93 6.66 11.47 -5.19
N ARG A 94 7.53 11.11 -6.15
CA ARG A 94 8.52 12.04 -6.72
C ARG A 94 7.87 13.28 -7.32
N GLU A 95 6.75 13.13 -8.03
CA GLU A 95 6.01 14.27 -8.55
C GLU A 95 5.38 15.13 -7.43
N ARG A 96 4.89 14.53 -6.34
CA ARG A 96 4.37 15.27 -5.18
C ARG A 96 5.48 16.08 -4.51
N GLU A 97 6.64 15.46 -4.29
CA GLU A 97 7.82 16.13 -3.76
C GLU A 97 8.29 17.25 -4.67
N GLN A 98 8.32 17.03 -5.99
CA GLN A 98 8.70 18.04 -6.96
C GLN A 98 7.75 19.25 -6.90
N ARG A 99 6.43 19.02 -6.94
CA ARG A 99 5.44 20.08 -6.80
C ARG A 99 5.56 20.82 -5.47
N GLN A 100 5.92 20.12 -4.40
CA GLN A 100 6.17 20.75 -3.10
C GLN A 100 7.41 21.65 -3.15
N ARG A 101 8.53 21.16 -3.69
CA ARG A 101 9.76 21.94 -3.86
C ARG A 101 9.54 23.18 -4.72
N GLU A 102 8.78 23.06 -5.82
CA GLU A 102 8.42 24.19 -6.69
C GLU A 102 7.59 25.23 -5.94
N ARG A 103 6.60 24.82 -5.14
CA ARG A 103 5.83 25.73 -4.29
C ARG A 103 6.69 26.43 -3.24
N GLU A 104 7.56 25.69 -2.57
CA GLU A 104 8.49 26.25 -1.58
C GLU A 104 9.48 27.24 -2.22
N GLN A 105 10.00 26.92 -3.41
CA GLN A 105 10.85 27.83 -4.17
C GLN A 105 10.11 29.11 -4.56
N HIS A 106 8.90 28.97 -5.09
CA HIS A 106 8.06 30.11 -5.44
C HIS A 106 7.79 31.01 -4.23
N GLN A 107 7.44 30.42 -3.08
CA GLN A 107 7.23 31.17 -1.83
C GLN A 107 8.49 31.92 -1.40
N ARG A 108 9.67 31.29 -1.45
CA ARG A 108 10.96 31.94 -1.13
C ARG A 108 11.30 33.05 -2.12
N GLU A 109 10.93 32.92 -3.39
CA GLU A 109 11.11 33.98 -4.38
C GLU A 109 10.20 35.16 -4.11
N GLU A 110 8.91 34.91 -3.83
CA GLU A 110 7.96 35.96 -3.45
C GLU A 110 8.38 36.66 -2.15
N GLU A 111 8.86 35.92 -1.14
CA GLU A 111 9.37 36.49 0.11
C GLU A 111 10.59 37.37 -0.14
N ARG A 112 11.57 36.89 -0.91
CA ARG A 112 12.73 37.70 -1.31
C ARG A 112 12.32 38.94 -2.11
N GLU A 113 11.29 38.86 -2.95
CA GLU A 113 10.78 40.03 -3.67
C GLU A 113 10.07 41.00 -2.74
N ARG A 114 9.28 40.50 -1.79
CA ARG A 114 8.65 41.32 -0.74
C ARG A 114 9.71 42.04 0.10
N GLU A 115 10.74 41.33 0.55
CA GLU A 115 11.87 41.92 1.29
C GLU A 115 12.60 42.98 0.45
N ARG A 116 12.90 42.70 -0.82
CA ARG A 116 13.49 43.68 -1.73
C ARG A 116 12.62 44.92 -1.88
N ARG A 117 11.31 44.74 -2.01
CA ARG A 117 10.36 45.86 -2.15
C ARG A 117 10.32 46.70 -0.88
N LEU A 118 10.22 46.06 0.29
CA LEU A 118 10.27 46.73 1.59
C LEU A 118 11.58 47.48 1.79
N HIS A 119 12.71 46.89 1.38
CA HIS A 119 14.00 47.55 1.46
C HIS A 119 14.04 48.83 0.62
N LEU A 120 13.56 48.76 -0.63
CA LEU A 120 13.49 49.93 -1.52
C LEU A 120 12.52 51.01 -1.00
N GLU A 121 11.40 50.61 -0.39
CA GLU A 121 10.44 51.54 0.24
C GLU A 121 11.09 52.27 1.42
N ILE A 122 11.76 51.53 2.32
CA ILE A 122 12.51 52.13 3.44
C ILE A 122 13.59 53.08 2.93
N GLU A 123 14.35 52.71 1.89
CA GLU A 123 15.35 53.60 1.31
C GLU A 123 14.72 54.88 0.73
N GLN A 124 13.56 54.77 0.06
CA GLN A 124 12.84 55.94 -0.46
C GLN A 124 12.34 56.84 0.68
N ASP A 125 11.74 56.27 1.72
CA ASP A 125 11.26 57.01 2.89
C ASP A 125 12.41 57.73 3.60
N ILE A 126 13.57 57.08 3.75
CA ILE A 126 14.78 57.71 4.31
C ILE A 126 15.21 58.89 3.43
N GLN A 127 15.24 58.74 2.11
CA GLN A 127 15.62 59.83 1.20
C GLN A 127 14.61 60.97 1.19
N GLU A 128 13.31 60.68 1.31
CA GLU A 128 12.26 61.68 1.44
C GLU A 128 12.36 62.43 2.78
N TRP A 129 12.55 61.70 3.88
CA TRP A 129 12.78 62.25 5.21
C TRP A 129 14.02 63.15 5.23
N LEU A 130 15.16 62.68 4.72
CA LEU A 130 16.38 63.47 4.59
C LEU A 130 16.14 64.73 3.75
N ARG A 131 15.43 64.61 2.63
CA ARG A 131 15.10 65.78 1.80
C ARG A 131 14.28 66.80 2.58
N HIS A 132 13.27 66.38 3.32
CA HIS A 132 12.41 67.28 4.09
C HIS A 132 13.18 67.95 5.25
N TYR A 133 14.02 67.17 5.94
CA TYR A 133 14.76 67.59 7.11
C TYR A 133 15.90 68.57 6.77
N TRP A 134 16.61 68.36 5.65
CA TRP A 134 17.74 69.21 5.25
C TRP A 134 17.36 70.41 4.38
N THR A 135 16.08 70.58 4.00
CA THR A 135 15.63 71.72 3.16
C THR A 135 14.80 72.76 3.92
N THR A 136 14.47 72.53 5.20
CA THR A 136 13.83 73.52 6.05
C THR A 136 14.89 74.41 6.75
N PRO A 137 14.86 75.75 6.58
CA PRO A 137 15.86 76.66 7.17
C PRO A 137 15.93 76.60 8.71
N GLU A 138 14.83 76.26 9.37
CA GLU A 138 14.73 76.13 10.83
C GLU A 138 15.55 74.94 11.36
N TYR A 139 15.61 73.84 10.61
CA TYR A 139 16.37 72.65 11.01
C TYR A 139 17.88 72.79 10.79
N LEU A 140 18.29 73.48 9.73
CA LEU A 140 19.69 73.84 9.51
C LEU A 140 20.22 74.77 10.62
N ALA A 141 19.38 75.68 11.13
CA ALA A 141 19.76 76.53 12.27
C ALA A 141 19.91 75.73 13.57
N GLN A 142 19.01 74.78 13.85
CA GLN A 142 19.10 73.91 15.04
C GLN A 142 20.29 72.94 14.96
N ALA A 143 20.53 72.30 13.81
CA ALA A 143 21.66 71.40 13.63
C ALA A 143 23.02 72.11 13.70
N LEU A 144 23.09 73.38 13.27
CA LEU A 144 24.30 74.21 13.45
C LEU A 144 24.51 74.63 14.91
N LEU A 145 23.44 74.91 15.66
CA LEU A 145 23.51 75.16 17.10
C LEU A 145 23.96 73.91 17.88
N ASP A 146 23.41 72.75 17.57
CA ASP A 146 23.76 71.47 18.22
C ASP A 146 25.20 71.02 17.87
N ALA A 147 25.68 71.30 16.65
CA ALA A 147 27.05 71.02 16.25
C ALA A 147 28.08 71.95 16.92
N ASP A 148 27.70 73.20 17.21
CA ASP A 148 28.53 74.14 17.98
C ASP A 148 28.56 73.72 19.46
N ASP A 149 27.43 73.29 20.03
CA ASP A 149 27.39 72.69 21.38
C ASP A 149 28.25 71.42 21.49
N ILE A 150 28.23 70.52 20.49
CA ILE A 150 29.10 69.31 20.47
C ILE A 150 30.59 69.67 20.32
N ALA A 151 30.92 70.72 19.56
CA ALA A 151 32.30 71.19 19.41
C ALA A 151 32.84 71.89 20.66
N HIS A 152 31.95 72.42 21.52
CA HIS A 152 32.29 73.08 22.78
C HIS A 152 32.05 72.20 24.03
N HIS A 153 31.44 71.03 23.87
CA HIS A 153 31.35 70.03 24.94
C HIS A 153 32.68 69.26 25.02
N GLU A 154 33.60 69.73 25.86
CA GLU A 154 34.70 68.87 26.31
C GLU A 154 34.08 67.60 26.92
N PRO A 155 34.58 66.40 26.59
CA PRO A 155 34.11 65.19 27.23
C PRO A 155 34.42 65.29 28.73
N GLU A 156 33.38 65.36 29.57
CA GLU A 156 33.60 65.19 31.00
C GLU A 156 34.29 63.84 31.22
N ASP A 157 35.48 63.90 31.82
CA ASP A 157 36.30 62.76 32.21
C ASP A 157 35.56 61.96 33.28
N HIS A 158 34.69 61.08 32.84
CA HIS A 158 34.20 59.98 33.66
C HIS A 158 35.05 58.77 33.37
N GLY A 159 36.06 58.61 34.22
CA GLY A 159 36.94 57.45 34.29
C GLY A 159 36.18 56.11 34.32
N PRO A 160 36.88 55.01 34.05
CA PRO A 160 36.26 53.78 33.58
C PRO A 160 35.54 53.08 34.73
N ASP A 161 34.20 53.08 34.71
CA ASP A 161 33.47 52.06 35.46
C ASP A 161 32.23 51.52 34.72
N THR A 162 32.47 50.35 34.14
CA THR A 162 31.58 49.19 34.03
C THR A 162 30.24 49.33 33.25
N PRO A 163 30.04 48.65 32.10
CA PRO A 163 28.76 48.64 31.42
C PRO A 163 27.72 47.84 32.22
N ALA A 164 26.75 48.55 32.78
CA ALA A 164 25.57 47.96 33.40
C ALA A 164 24.73 47.24 32.32
N ARG A 165 24.65 45.92 32.50
CA ARG A 165 23.73 44.97 31.87
C ARG A 165 22.28 45.49 31.85
N ILE A 166 21.68 45.60 30.66
CA ILE A 166 20.24 45.80 30.49
C ILE A 166 19.66 44.54 29.85
N GLU A 167 18.93 43.76 30.65
CA GLU A 167 18.09 42.65 30.18
C GLU A 167 16.81 43.17 29.50
N PRO A 168 16.25 42.45 28.50
CA PRO A 168 15.10 42.92 27.75
C PRO A 168 13.77 42.64 28.49
N GLN A 169 12.83 43.58 28.45
CA GLN A 169 11.44 43.39 28.88
C GLN A 169 10.45 43.70 27.73
N PRO A 170 9.25 43.10 27.75
CA PRO A 170 8.62 42.52 26.56
C PRO A 170 7.54 43.43 25.94
N GLN A 171 7.32 43.24 24.65
CA GLN A 171 6.36 44.00 23.85
C GLN A 171 4.94 43.43 24.04
N LEU A 172 4.01 44.29 24.48
CA LEU A 172 2.59 44.00 24.54
C LEU A 172 2.01 43.98 23.12
N ALA A 173 1.51 42.82 22.73
CA ALA A 173 0.73 42.63 21.52
C ALA A 173 -0.66 43.29 21.65
N THR A 174 -1.12 43.93 20.58
CA THR A 174 -2.54 44.24 20.39
C THR A 174 -3.01 43.84 18.99
N ALA A 175 -3.70 42.70 19.00
CA ALA A 175 -4.94 42.34 18.29
C ALA A 175 -5.18 42.79 16.84
N ALA A 176 -5.25 41.78 15.97
CA ALA A 176 -5.93 41.77 14.69
C ALA A 176 -7.47 41.91 14.83
N HIS A 177 -8.10 42.44 13.78
CA HIS A 177 -9.49 42.15 13.40
C HIS A 177 -9.46 41.27 12.15
#